data_AF-A0A7W7Q7U3-F1
#
_entry.id   AF-A0A7W7Q7U3-F1
#
_cell.length_a   1.000
_cell.length_b   1.000
_cell.length_c   1.000
_cell.angle_alpha   90.00
_cell.angle_beta   90.00
_cell.angle_gamma   90.00
#
_symmetry.space_group_name_H-M   'P 1'
#
loop_
_entity.id
_entity.type
_entity.pdbx_description
1 polymer ?
#
loop_
_entity_poly.entity_id
_entity_poly.type
_entity_poly.pdbx_seq_one_letter_code
_entity_poly.pdbx_strand_id
1 'polypeptide(L)'
;MTTGLGIAARPAGRGLVVQVTGILGDGEGDHASLRGVVSALPPPEVAVFDLREVQLLTVAGVRELLTVARTLGARGVRCGVVVDAGGAVGSVLRAAALPSELDVFDAVDEALTGVPRQPEVDSPSGSDLDELAVRFTSLTQMLIKDTTVDATLRRVVGAARSIVPGADLVSVTLRDPAGVFFTPVETSAVAGTLDRVQYRTGQGPCLDAARPDGPAYAASDDLATEVRWPHFVKAAAEHEVTAVLSTDLHTHGPVAVGGALNIYSTKARGLDDHDRHAALLLATHAALALAHTVATEQAMLHNQNLHRASESRDVIGQAKGILMARQGMTADEAFEVLSHTSQNLNIKLVDLARTLAHHPDSLDTPVRPRR
;
A
#
# COMPACT_ATOMS: atom_id res chain seq x y z
N MET A 1 10.14 14.78 15.18
CA MET A 1 11.41 14.53 14.46
C MET A 1 11.05 14.37 13.00
N THR A 2 11.73 15.06 12.10
CA THR A 2 11.32 15.34 10.73
C THR A 2 11.21 14.06 9.89
N THR A 3 10.00 13.67 9.52
CA THR A 3 9.66 12.57 8.59
C THR A 3 9.97 12.92 7.11
N GLY A 4 10.90 13.86 6.88
CA GLY A 4 11.19 14.39 5.56
C GLY A 4 12.43 13.75 4.94
N LEU A 5 12.44 13.65 3.61
CA LEU A 5 13.61 13.27 2.83
C LEU A 5 14.77 14.24 3.09
N GLY A 6 15.86 13.74 3.68
CA GLY A 6 17.08 14.52 3.91
C GLY A 6 18.13 14.14 2.89
N ILE A 7 18.58 15.11 2.08
CA ILE A 7 19.66 14.92 1.09
C ILE A 7 20.80 15.88 1.42
N ALA A 8 22.00 15.35 1.63
CA ALA A 8 23.22 16.13 1.81
C ALA A 8 24.30 15.66 0.84
N ALA A 9 24.88 16.58 0.07
CA ALA A 9 25.95 16.28 -0.86
C ALA A 9 27.28 16.85 -0.34
N ARG A 10 28.33 16.02 -0.34
CA ARG A 10 29.69 16.42 0.05
C ARG A 10 30.71 15.99 -1.00
N PRO A 11 31.69 16.86 -1.36
CA PRO A 11 32.81 16.47 -2.21
C PRO A 11 33.67 15.39 -1.54
N ALA A 12 34.20 14.47 -2.35
CA ALA A 12 35.12 13.41 -1.92
C ALA A 12 36.21 13.19 -2.99
N GLY A 13 37.27 14.00 -2.95
CA GLY A 13 38.33 13.96 -3.98
C GLY A 13 37.79 14.36 -5.35
N ARG A 14 37.81 13.42 -6.30
CA ARG A 14 37.23 13.57 -7.66
C ARG A 14 35.77 13.09 -7.75
N GLY A 15 35.22 12.59 -6.65
CA GLY A 15 33.85 12.10 -6.55
C GLY A 15 32.94 13.00 -5.70
N LEU A 16 31.65 12.68 -5.71
CA LEU A 16 30.60 13.29 -4.91
C LEU A 16 29.90 12.20 -4.11
N VAL A 17 29.74 12.41 -2.80
CA VAL A 17 28.92 11.53 -1.96
C VAL A 17 27.62 12.25 -1.62
N VAL A 18 26.50 11.66 -1.98
CA VAL A 18 25.14 12.12 -1.72
C VAL A 18 24.54 11.21 -0.66
N GLN A 19 24.49 11.71 0.57
CA GLN A 19 23.86 11.01 1.68
C GLN A 19 22.35 11.26 1.65
N VAL A 20 21.58 10.18 1.69
CA VAL A 20 20.11 10.18 1.66
C VAL A 20 19.59 9.57 2.95
N THR A 21 18.60 10.22 3.56
CA THR A 21 17.99 9.81 4.83
C THR A 21 16.47 9.91 4.74
N GLY A 22 15.74 9.07 5.46
CA GLY A 22 14.27 9.08 5.49
C GLY A 22 13.63 8.23 4.39
N ILE A 23 12.52 8.70 3.80
CA ILE A 23 11.73 7.97 2.79
C ILE A 23 12.06 8.51 1.39
N LEU A 24 12.64 7.67 0.53
CA LEU A 24 12.92 8.05 -0.84
C LEU A 24 11.72 7.76 -1.75
N GLY A 25 11.08 8.81 -2.25
CA GLY A 25 9.95 8.75 -3.18
C GLY A 25 8.56 8.92 -2.54
N ASP A 26 8.44 9.68 -1.45
CA ASP A 26 7.20 9.95 -0.69
C ASP A 26 6.25 11.00 -1.32
N GLY A 27 6.57 11.49 -2.52
CA GLY A 27 5.56 12.06 -3.41
C GLY A 27 4.70 13.24 -2.93
N GLU A 28 5.09 14.04 -1.93
CA GLU A 28 4.43 15.33 -1.63
C GLU A 28 5.40 16.29 -0.92
N GLY A 29 5.99 17.23 -1.66
CA GLY A 29 6.74 18.34 -1.06
C GLY A 29 7.84 18.92 -1.96
N ASP A 30 7.89 20.24 -2.04
CA ASP A 30 8.86 21.07 -2.76
C ASP A 30 10.27 21.06 -2.08
N HIS A 31 10.64 19.94 -1.47
CA HIS A 31 11.80 19.78 -0.59
C HIS A 31 12.73 18.68 -1.13
N ALA A 32 13.92 19.09 -1.58
CA ALA A 32 15.08 18.27 -1.94
C ALA A 32 14.78 17.01 -2.80
N SER A 33 14.76 17.16 -4.13
CA SER A 33 14.89 16.01 -5.05
C SER A 33 16.36 15.63 -5.24
N LEU A 34 16.65 14.33 -5.42
CA LEU A 34 17.99 13.85 -5.78
C LEU A 34 18.48 14.55 -7.04
N ARG A 35 17.58 14.75 -8.00
CA ARG A 35 17.84 15.47 -9.23
C ARG A 35 18.26 16.92 -8.99
N GLY A 36 17.58 17.63 -8.09
CA GLY A 36 17.88 19.02 -7.75
C GLY A 36 19.29 19.17 -7.19
N VAL A 37 19.64 18.36 -6.19
CA VAL A 37 20.94 18.41 -5.51
C VAL A 37 22.10 18.09 -6.46
N VAL A 38 21.94 17.07 -7.30
CA VAL A 38 22.97 16.66 -8.27
C VAL A 38 23.11 17.68 -9.41
N SER A 39 22.03 18.32 -9.84
CA SER A 39 22.04 19.31 -10.92
C SER A 39 22.73 20.63 -10.56
N ALA A 40 22.81 20.97 -9.26
CA ALA A 40 23.39 22.21 -8.76
C ALA A 40 24.93 22.17 -8.64
N LEU A 41 25.56 21.01 -8.86
CA LEU A 41 26.98 20.79 -8.64
C LEU A 41 27.73 20.57 -9.97
N PRO A 42 29.02 20.98 -10.07
CA PRO A 42 29.84 20.64 -11.22
C PRO A 42 29.97 19.10 -11.34
N PRO A 43 30.02 18.55 -12.57
CA PRO A 43 29.99 17.10 -12.77
C PRO A 43 31.22 16.43 -12.14
N PRO A 44 31.05 15.53 -11.15
CA PRO A 44 32.16 14.76 -10.59
C PRO A 44 32.57 13.63 -11.56
N GLU A 45 33.72 13.00 -11.34
CA GLU A 45 34.06 11.75 -12.05
C GLU A 45 33.21 10.57 -11.56
N VAL A 46 32.79 10.61 -10.29
CA VAL A 46 31.99 9.57 -9.62
C VAL A 46 30.92 10.20 -8.73
N ALA A 47 29.69 9.69 -8.76
CA ALA A 47 28.64 10.03 -7.81
C ALA A 47 28.24 8.79 -7.00
N VAL A 48 28.32 8.88 -5.67
CA VAL A 48 27.96 7.80 -4.75
C VAL A 48 26.72 8.20 -3.97
N PHE A 49 25.64 7.44 -4.08
CA PHE A 49 24.41 7.61 -3.31
C PHE A 49 24.47 6.71 -2.07
N ASP A 50 24.68 7.30 -0.89
CA ASP A 50 24.71 6.57 0.38
C ASP A 50 23.30 6.49 0.95
N LEU A 51 22.70 5.30 0.86
CA LEU A 51 21.32 5.01 1.23
C LEU A 51 21.20 4.19 2.51
N ARG A 52 22.29 4.03 3.28
CA ARG A 52 22.28 3.20 4.51
C ARG A 52 21.30 3.71 5.57
N GLU A 53 21.00 5.00 5.56
CA GLU A 53 20.07 5.67 6.47
C GLU A 53 18.68 5.90 5.83
N VAL A 54 18.41 5.28 4.67
CA VAL A 54 17.08 5.30 4.05
C VAL A 54 16.21 4.24 4.73
N GLN A 55 15.09 4.69 5.28
CA GLN A 55 14.14 3.85 6.01
C GLN A 55 13.24 3.06 5.06
N LEU A 56 12.85 3.68 3.94
CA LEU A 56 11.98 3.09 2.94
C LEU A 56 12.35 3.57 1.54
N LEU A 57 12.43 2.64 0.60
CA LEU A 57 12.66 2.89 -0.81
C LEU A 57 11.40 2.52 -1.61
N THR A 58 10.67 3.52 -2.10
CA THR A 58 9.45 3.28 -2.89
C THR A 58 9.79 3.04 -4.37
N VAL A 59 8.83 2.54 -5.15
CA VAL A 59 8.97 2.42 -6.61
C VAL A 59 9.28 3.78 -7.27
N ALA A 60 8.71 4.87 -6.75
CA ALA A 60 9.00 6.22 -7.22
C ALA A 60 10.45 6.62 -6.90
N GLY A 61 10.95 6.26 -5.72
CA GLY A 61 12.34 6.48 -5.32
C GLY A 61 13.35 5.71 -6.18
N VAL A 62 13.06 4.44 -6.49
CA VAL A 62 13.88 3.64 -7.43
C VAL A 62 13.92 4.32 -8.81
N ARG A 63 12.77 4.76 -9.32
CA ARG A 63 12.70 5.45 -10.63
C ARG A 63 13.46 6.76 -10.63
N GLU A 64 13.41 7.53 -9.55
CA GLU A 64 14.16 8.78 -9.41
C GLU A 64 15.67 8.51 -9.43
N LEU A 65 16.14 7.56 -8.63
CA LEU A 65 17.54 7.16 -8.56
C LEU A 65 18.08 6.71 -9.94
N LEU A 66 17.34 5.86 -10.64
CA LEU A 66 17.70 5.42 -12.00
C LEU A 66 17.69 6.54 -13.04
N THR A 67 16.82 7.53 -12.87
CA THR A 67 16.75 8.69 -13.75
C THR A 67 17.97 9.60 -13.55
N VAL A 68 18.36 9.82 -12.29
CA VAL A 68 19.56 10.58 -11.93
C VAL A 68 20.82 9.87 -12.43
N ALA A 69 20.94 8.56 -12.17
CA ALA A 69 22.08 7.76 -12.62
C ALA A 69 22.25 7.80 -14.14
N ARG A 70 21.17 7.64 -14.92
CA ARG A 70 21.22 7.75 -16.39
C ARG A 70 21.61 9.16 -16.86
N THR A 71 21.10 10.19 -16.21
CA THR A 71 21.43 11.60 -16.55
C THR A 71 22.92 11.89 -16.30
N LEU A 72 23.47 11.34 -15.23
CA LEU A 72 24.89 11.43 -14.88
C LEU A 72 25.77 10.59 -15.82
N GLY A 73 25.36 9.36 -16.11
CA GLY A 73 26.03 8.47 -17.05
C GLY A 73 26.15 9.06 -18.46
N ALA A 74 25.09 9.74 -18.94
CA ALA A 74 25.13 10.48 -20.21
C ALA A 74 26.17 11.63 -20.23
N ARG A 75 26.64 12.08 -19.06
CA ARG A 75 27.71 13.09 -18.89
C ARG A 75 29.08 12.46 -18.58
N GLY A 76 29.20 11.14 -18.65
CA GLY A 76 30.43 10.40 -18.35
C GLY A 76 30.71 10.24 -16.85
N VAL A 77 29.72 10.48 -15.98
CA VAL A 77 29.85 10.32 -14.53
C VAL A 77 29.45 8.90 -14.13
N ARG A 78 30.36 8.19 -13.46
CA ARG A 78 30.08 6.84 -12.93
C ARG A 78 29.25 6.94 -11.66
N CYS A 79 28.23 6.10 -11.51
CA CYS A 79 27.35 6.12 -10.35
C CYS A 79 27.47 4.84 -9.53
N GLY A 80 27.44 4.99 -8.20
CA GLY A 80 27.39 3.86 -7.26
C GLY A 80 26.36 4.13 -6.16
N VAL A 81 25.81 3.06 -5.60
CA VAL A 81 24.88 3.12 -4.46
C VAL A 81 25.48 2.32 -3.32
N VAL A 82 25.46 2.90 -2.12
CA VAL A 82 25.89 2.22 -0.90
C VAL A 82 24.65 1.89 -0.07
N VAL A 83 24.53 0.61 0.30
CA VAL A 83 23.40 0.09 1.09
C VAL A 83 23.95 -0.77 2.23
N ASP A 84 23.13 -0.98 3.26
CA ASP A 84 23.46 -1.98 4.27
C ASP A 84 23.27 -3.40 3.68
N ALA A 85 24.26 -4.27 3.86
CA ALA A 85 24.24 -5.66 3.40
C ALA A 85 23.03 -6.44 3.97
N GLY A 86 22.63 -6.14 5.21
CA GLY A 86 21.49 -6.75 5.90
C GLY A 86 20.18 -5.94 5.84
N GLY A 87 20.18 -4.76 5.22
CA GLY A 87 19.04 -3.84 5.22
C GLY A 87 18.02 -4.11 4.10
N ALA A 88 16.74 -3.85 4.37
CA ALA A 88 15.64 -4.06 3.42
C ALA A 88 15.85 -3.32 2.08
N VAL A 89 16.36 -2.09 2.12
CA VAL A 89 16.69 -1.29 0.93
C VAL A 89 17.77 -1.96 0.09
N GLY A 90 18.79 -2.56 0.72
CA GLY A 90 19.86 -3.27 0.03
C GLY A 90 19.39 -4.55 -0.63
N SER A 91 18.50 -5.31 0.02
CA SER A 91 17.85 -6.48 -0.57
C SER A 91 16.99 -6.09 -1.79
N VAL A 92 16.22 -5.00 -1.71
CA VAL A 92 15.42 -4.50 -2.84
C VAL A 92 16.31 -4.09 -4.01
N LEU A 93 17.37 -3.32 -3.77
CA LEU A 93 18.26 -2.84 -4.84
C LEU A 93 19.09 -3.95 -5.48
N ARG A 94 19.56 -4.93 -4.69
CA ARG A 94 20.24 -6.12 -5.22
C ARG A 94 19.29 -7.04 -6.00
N ALA A 95 18.02 -7.12 -5.61
CA ALA A 95 17.00 -7.87 -6.33
C ALA A 95 16.47 -7.13 -7.59
N ALA A 96 16.60 -5.80 -7.66
CA ALA A 96 16.01 -4.97 -8.71
C ALA A 96 16.78 -4.96 -10.04
N ALA A 97 17.86 -5.73 -10.17
CA ALA A 97 18.70 -5.77 -11.38
C ALA A 97 19.05 -4.38 -11.92
N LEU A 98 19.72 -3.57 -11.09
CA LEU A 98 20.09 -2.23 -11.52
C LEU A 98 20.89 -2.29 -12.83
N PRO A 99 20.63 -1.38 -13.77
CA PRO A 99 21.36 -1.33 -15.03
C PRO A 99 22.85 -1.07 -14.75
N SER A 100 23.73 -1.45 -15.68
CA SER A 100 25.21 -1.35 -15.56
C SER A 100 25.75 0.04 -15.19
N GLU A 101 24.92 1.05 -15.31
CA GLU A 101 25.17 2.45 -14.97
C GLU A 101 25.12 2.73 -13.46
N LEU A 102 24.65 1.78 -12.65
CA LEU A 102 24.46 1.95 -11.20
C LEU A 102 24.86 0.69 -10.41
N ASP A 103 26.12 0.66 -9.96
CA ASP A 103 26.67 -0.43 -9.16
C ASP A 103 26.26 -0.32 -7.67
N VAL A 104 26.11 -1.45 -6.98
CA VAL A 104 25.80 -1.52 -5.54
C VAL A 104 27.04 -1.93 -4.76
N PHE A 105 27.32 -1.21 -3.68
CA PHE A 105 28.47 -1.42 -2.80
C PHE A 105 28.03 -1.48 -1.33
N ASP A 106 28.85 -2.11 -0.49
CA ASP A 106 28.62 -2.14 0.96
C ASP A 106 29.34 -0.97 1.67
N ALA A 107 30.28 -0.30 1.00
CA ALA A 107 31.03 0.84 1.53
C ALA A 107 31.23 1.99 0.53
N VAL A 108 31.24 3.22 1.04
CA VAL A 108 31.46 4.45 0.26
C VAL A 108 32.84 4.47 -0.41
N ASP A 109 33.88 4.00 0.27
CA ASP A 109 35.24 3.99 -0.27
C ASP A 109 35.38 3.02 -1.46
N GLU A 110 34.65 1.89 -1.43
CA GLU A 110 34.57 0.93 -2.54
C GLU A 110 33.83 1.55 -3.74
N ALA A 111 32.71 2.22 -3.48
CA ALA A 111 31.93 2.91 -4.51
C ALA A 111 32.72 4.03 -5.20
N LEU A 112 33.53 4.79 -4.43
CA LEU A 112 34.39 5.85 -4.97
C LEU A 112 35.51 5.28 -5.87
N THR A 113 36.08 4.14 -5.52
CA THR A 113 37.21 3.53 -6.23
C THR A 113 36.79 2.62 -7.39
N GLY A 114 35.56 2.09 -7.38
CA GLY A 114 35.02 1.22 -8.43
C GLY A 114 35.56 -0.21 -8.41
N VAL A 115 36.15 -0.63 -7.28
CA VAL A 115 36.64 -2.01 -7.09
C VAL A 115 35.75 -2.68 -6.03
N PRO A 116 34.76 -3.50 -6.41
CA PRO A 116 33.98 -4.25 -5.45
C PRO A 116 34.88 -5.29 -4.76
N ARG A 117 34.76 -5.43 -3.44
CA ARG A 117 35.35 -6.55 -2.71
C ARG A 117 34.56 -7.80 -3.09
N GLN A 118 35.16 -8.78 -3.76
CA GLN A 118 34.46 -10.01 -4.13
C GLN A 118 33.94 -10.75 -2.88
N PRO A 119 32.63 -10.97 -2.74
CA PRO A 119 32.10 -12.06 -1.92
C PRO A 119 31.97 -13.30 -2.83
N GLU A 120 32.48 -14.46 -2.37
CA GLU A 120 32.20 -15.75 -3.00
C GLU A 120 30.72 -16.12 -2.86
N VAL A 121 29.85 -15.67 -3.78
CA VAL A 121 28.53 -16.28 -4.05
C VAL A 121 28.18 -16.06 -5.53
N ASP A 122 27.73 -17.11 -6.20
CA ASP A 122 27.34 -17.13 -7.62
C ASP A 122 26.40 -15.96 -7.99
N SER A 123 26.77 -15.21 -9.03
CA SER A 123 25.94 -14.15 -9.60
C SER A 123 24.83 -14.76 -10.47
N PRO A 124 23.55 -14.36 -10.31
CA PRO A 124 22.49 -14.79 -11.21
C PRO A 124 22.67 -14.18 -12.61
N SER A 125 22.30 -14.94 -13.63
CA SER A 125 22.42 -14.56 -15.03
C SER A 125 21.28 -13.63 -15.46
N GLY A 126 21.45 -12.85 -16.53
CA GLY A 126 20.43 -11.92 -17.04
C GLY A 126 19.07 -12.55 -17.37
N SER A 127 19.01 -13.86 -17.63
CA SER A 127 17.75 -14.61 -17.81
C SER A 127 16.98 -14.83 -16.51
N ASP A 128 17.67 -14.93 -15.39
CA ASP A 128 17.06 -15.16 -14.07
C ASP A 128 16.33 -13.91 -13.56
N LEU A 129 16.74 -12.73 -14.03
CA LEU A 129 16.16 -11.42 -13.70
C LEU A 129 14.89 -11.12 -14.49
N ASP A 130 14.87 -11.43 -15.78
CA ASP A 130 13.63 -11.39 -16.57
C ASP A 130 12.62 -12.39 -16.02
N GLU A 131 13.07 -13.58 -15.61
CA GLU A 131 12.21 -14.59 -15.00
C GLU A 131 11.66 -14.12 -13.63
N LEU A 132 12.50 -13.51 -12.78
CA LEU A 132 12.08 -13.00 -11.49
C LEU A 132 11.14 -11.78 -11.60
N ALA A 133 11.42 -10.84 -12.50
CA ALA A 133 10.55 -9.70 -12.79
C ALA A 133 9.20 -10.15 -13.38
N VAL A 134 9.21 -11.17 -14.25
CA VAL A 134 7.98 -11.82 -14.74
C VAL A 134 7.24 -12.51 -13.61
N ARG A 135 7.92 -13.20 -12.69
CA ARG A 135 7.31 -13.81 -11.50
C ARG A 135 6.69 -12.75 -10.57
N PHE A 136 7.33 -11.61 -10.34
CA PHE A 136 6.81 -10.51 -9.54
C PHE A 136 5.66 -9.78 -10.21
N THR A 137 5.77 -9.51 -11.51
CA THR A 137 4.68 -8.94 -12.30
C THR A 137 3.48 -9.88 -12.29
N SER A 138 3.72 -11.19 -12.44
CA SER A 138 2.68 -12.22 -12.38
C SER A 138 2.04 -12.29 -10.99
N LEU A 139 2.81 -12.18 -9.92
CA LEU A 139 2.30 -12.16 -8.54
C LEU A 139 1.45 -10.91 -8.28
N THR A 140 1.93 -9.74 -8.70
CA THR A 140 1.19 -8.47 -8.61
C THR A 140 -0.10 -8.51 -9.42
N GLN A 141 -0.04 -8.93 -10.69
CA GLN A 141 -1.21 -9.07 -11.56
C GLN A 141 -2.19 -10.12 -11.03
N MET A 142 -1.68 -11.22 -10.45
CA MET A 142 -2.51 -12.22 -9.80
C MET A 142 -3.28 -11.61 -8.63
N LEU A 143 -2.64 -10.76 -7.81
CA LEU A 143 -3.25 -10.09 -6.66
C LEU A 143 -4.20 -8.94 -7.03
N ILE A 144 -3.95 -8.22 -8.13
CA ILE A 144 -4.76 -7.06 -8.58
C ILE A 144 -6.00 -7.47 -9.39
N LYS A 145 -6.15 -8.74 -9.76
CA LYS A 145 -7.30 -9.23 -10.55
C LYS A 145 -8.65 -9.03 -9.88
N ASP A 146 -8.70 -8.94 -8.56
CA ASP A 146 -9.95 -8.89 -7.82
C ASP A 146 -10.42 -7.45 -7.60
N THR A 147 -11.73 -7.23 -7.81
CA THR A 147 -12.36 -5.92 -7.60
C THR A 147 -12.82 -5.71 -6.17
N THR A 148 -12.64 -6.70 -5.27
CA THR A 148 -13.07 -6.58 -3.88
C THR A 148 -11.96 -6.87 -2.88
N VAL A 149 -11.96 -6.12 -1.77
CA VAL A 149 -10.93 -6.21 -0.73
C VAL A 149 -10.84 -7.63 -0.18
N ASP A 150 -11.99 -8.22 0.13
CA ASP A 150 -12.09 -9.57 0.67
C ASP A 150 -11.45 -10.63 -0.25
N ALA A 151 -11.72 -10.55 -1.56
CA ALA A 151 -11.14 -11.48 -2.53
C ALA A 151 -9.62 -11.32 -2.63
N THR A 152 -9.12 -10.08 -2.69
CA THR A 152 -7.69 -9.77 -2.66
C THR A 152 -7.02 -10.37 -1.43
N LEU A 153 -7.60 -10.17 -0.24
CA LEU A 153 -7.05 -10.69 1.02
C LEU A 153 -7.04 -12.22 1.09
N ARG A 154 -8.10 -12.90 0.63
CA ARG A 154 -8.11 -14.37 0.53
C ARG A 154 -6.99 -14.88 -0.38
N ARG A 155 -6.72 -14.16 -1.47
CA ARG A 155 -5.65 -14.50 -2.40
C ARG A 155 -4.27 -14.29 -1.79
N VAL A 156 -4.08 -13.24 -0.99
CA VAL A 156 -2.85 -13.00 -0.22
C VAL A 156 -2.56 -14.16 0.73
N VAL A 157 -3.52 -14.59 1.54
CA VAL A 157 -3.29 -15.71 2.49
C VAL A 157 -3.03 -17.04 1.76
N GLY A 158 -3.67 -17.25 0.60
CA GLY A 158 -3.40 -18.42 -0.25
C GLY A 158 -2.00 -18.39 -0.89
N ALA A 159 -1.56 -17.21 -1.34
CA ALA A 159 -0.21 -17.02 -1.87
C ALA A 159 0.85 -17.24 -0.79
N ALA A 160 0.66 -16.70 0.41
CA ALA A 160 1.59 -16.88 1.54
C ALA A 160 1.83 -18.36 1.85
N ARG A 161 0.77 -19.17 1.95
CA ARG A 161 0.89 -20.63 2.15
C ARG A 161 1.61 -21.36 1.01
N SER A 162 1.57 -20.80 -0.20
CA SER A 162 2.17 -21.42 -1.38
C SER A 162 3.64 -21.10 -1.54
N ILE A 163 4.06 -19.89 -1.14
CA ILE A 163 5.44 -19.40 -1.37
C ILE A 163 6.33 -19.48 -0.13
N VAL A 164 5.74 -19.65 1.06
CA VAL A 164 6.46 -19.78 2.34
C VAL A 164 6.31 -21.23 2.81
N PRO A 165 7.27 -22.13 2.52
CA PRO A 165 7.23 -23.53 2.94
C PRO A 165 6.98 -23.73 4.44
N GLY A 166 7.47 -22.82 5.27
CA GLY A 166 7.28 -22.83 6.72
C GLY A 166 5.88 -22.47 7.22
N ALA A 167 4.99 -22.00 6.35
CA ALA A 167 3.68 -21.47 6.72
C ALA A 167 2.63 -22.56 6.93
N ASP A 168 2.41 -22.95 8.18
CA ASP A 168 1.33 -23.86 8.55
C ASP A 168 -0.01 -23.13 8.65
N LEU A 169 -0.01 -21.94 9.26
CA LEU A 169 -1.19 -21.08 9.40
C LEU A 169 -0.86 -19.67 8.92
N VAL A 170 -1.83 -19.01 8.31
CA VAL A 170 -1.73 -17.64 7.80
C VAL A 170 -3.01 -16.87 8.11
N SER A 171 -2.88 -15.62 8.52
CA SER A 171 -3.98 -14.65 8.63
C SER A 171 -3.55 -13.26 8.16
N VAL A 172 -4.53 -12.39 7.95
CA VAL A 172 -4.29 -10.95 7.79
C VAL A 172 -4.96 -10.22 8.93
N THR A 173 -4.20 -9.34 9.60
CA THR A 173 -4.70 -8.31 10.49
C THR A 173 -4.93 -7.02 9.69
N LEU A 174 -6.10 -6.39 9.85
CA LEU A 174 -6.33 -5.02 9.41
C LEU A 174 -6.70 -4.13 10.59
N ARG A 175 -6.51 -2.83 10.41
CA ARG A 175 -6.89 -1.79 11.35
C ARG A 175 -8.00 -0.94 10.73
N ASP A 176 -9.12 -0.82 11.44
CA ASP A 176 -10.22 0.04 11.02
C ASP A 176 -9.90 1.53 11.26
N PRO A 177 -10.72 2.47 10.74
CA PRO A 177 -10.53 3.90 10.97
C PRO A 177 -10.61 4.34 12.45
N ALA A 178 -11.27 3.56 13.31
CA ALA A 178 -11.30 3.80 14.76
C ALA A 178 -10.01 3.30 15.46
N GLY A 179 -9.12 2.67 14.71
CA GLY A 179 -7.85 2.13 15.18
C GLY A 179 -7.94 0.73 15.77
N VAL A 180 -9.08 0.05 15.62
CA VAL A 180 -9.33 -1.29 16.15
C VAL A 180 -8.82 -2.34 15.16
N PHE A 181 -8.06 -3.31 15.68
CA PHE A 181 -7.55 -4.42 14.89
C PHE A 181 -8.57 -5.54 14.76
N PHE A 182 -8.67 -6.12 13.57
CA PHE A 182 -9.52 -7.28 13.28
C PHE A 182 -8.88 -8.18 12.21
N THR A 183 -9.33 -9.43 12.14
CA THR A 183 -8.83 -10.44 11.19
C THR A 183 -9.91 -10.71 10.13
N PRO A 184 -9.88 -10.07 8.95
CA PRO A 184 -10.85 -10.32 7.88
C PRO A 184 -10.73 -11.69 7.24
N VAL A 185 -9.51 -12.24 7.17
CA VAL A 185 -9.24 -13.54 6.53
C VAL A 185 -8.20 -14.34 7.29
N GLU A 186 -8.40 -15.64 7.34
CA GLU A 186 -7.52 -16.61 7.97
C GLU A 186 -7.64 -17.96 7.28
N THR A 187 -6.57 -18.73 7.33
CA THR A 187 -6.52 -20.10 6.77
C THR A 187 -6.92 -21.17 7.81
N SER A 188 -6.96 -20.78 9.09
CA SER A 188 -7.38 -21.61 10.21
C SER A 188 -7.94 -20.74 11.34
N ALA A 189 -8.95 -21.25 12.05
CA ALA A 189 -9.52 -20.61 13.24
C ALA A 189 -8.49 -20.37 14.37
N VAL A 190 -7.41 -21.16 14.38
CA VAL A 190 -6.29 -20.99 15.30
C VAL A 190 -5.58 -19.66 15.02
N ALA A 191 -5.32 -19.31 13.76
CA ALA A 191 -4.64 -18.05 13.40
C ALA A 191 -5.44 -16.84 13.90
N GLY A 192 -6.76 -16.83 13.67
CA GLY A 192 -7.64 -15.77 14.21
C GLY A 192 -7.69 -15.73 15.73
N THR A 193 -7.58 -16.88 16.39
CA THR A 193 -7.54 -16.94 17.85
C THR A 193 -6.26 -16.30 18.39
N LEU A 194 -5.12 -16.61 17.78
CA LEU A 194 -3.83 -16.01 18.12
C LEU A 194 -3.80 -14.50 17.83
N ASP A 195 -4.35 -14.05 16.71
CA ASP A 195 -4.56 -12.64 16.39
C ASP A 195 -5.34 -11.91 17.50
N ARG A 196 -6.49 -12.46 17.91
CA ARG A 196 -7.33 -11.87 18.97
C ARG A 196 -6.63 -11.82 20.33
N VAL A 197 -5.69 -12.71 20.61
CA VAL A 197 -4.86 -12.62 21.83
C VAL A 197 -3.99 -11.38 21.78
N GLN A 198 -3.36 -11.11 20.63
CA GLN A 198 -2.53 -9.92 20.46
C GLN A 198 -3.36 -8.65 20.64
N TYR A 199 -4.54 -8.58 20.00
CA TYR A 199 -5.43 -7.42 20.08
C TYR A 199 -5.90 -7.14 21.52
N ARG A 200 -6.31 -8.17 22.27
CA ARG A 200 -6.80 -8.02 23.65
C ARG A 200 -5.71 -7.62 24.63
N THR A 201 -4.49 -8.09 24.41
CA THR A 201 -3.36 -7.87 25.34
C THR A 201 -2.55 -6.64 24.98
N GLY A 202 -2.72 -6.10 23.77
CA GLY A 202 -1.94 -4.97 23.26
C GLY A 202 -0.48 -5.32 22.98
N GLN A 203 -0.12 -6.61 22.96
CA GLN A 203 1.23 -7.09 22.71
C GLN A 203 1.22 -8.28 21.76
N GLY A 204 2.12 -8.27 20.78
CA GLY A 204 2.29 -9.39 19.87
C GLY A 204 2.99 -9.00 18.57
N PRO A 205 3.50 -9.98 17.83
CA PRO A 205 4.23 -9.76 16.59
C PRO A 205 3.43 -8.94 15.56
N CYS A 206 2.13 -9.19 15.38
CA CYS A 206 1.32 -8.46 14.39
C CYS A 206 1.15 -6.99 14.76
N LEU A 207 1.03 -6.70 16.05
CA LEU A 207 0.90 -5.34 16.55
C LEU A 207 2.22 -4.58 16.46
N ASP A 208 3.34 -5.27 16.68
CA ASP A 208 4.68 -4.70 16.57
C ASP A 208 5.08 -4.46 15.11
N ALA A 209 4.74 -5.39 14.21
CA ALA A 209 4.95 -5.24 12.78
C ALA A 209 4.10 -4.09 12.20
N ALA A 210 2.83 -3.97 12.61
CA ALA A 210 1.91 -2.94 12.16
C ALA A 210 2.09 -1.57 12.85
N ARG A 211 3.20 -1.32 13.55
CA ARG A 211 3.47 0.02 14.10
C ARG A 211 3.95 0.94 12.98
N PRO A 212 3.43 2.18 12.86
CA PRO A 212 3.91 3.13 11.85
C PRO A 212 5.42 3.39 11.92
N ASP A 213 5.98 3.48 13.12
CA ASP A 213 7.43 3.64 13.36
C ASP A 213 8.13 2.30 13.62
N GLY A 214 7.50 1.19 13.22
CA GLY A 214 7.94 -0.17 13.50
C GLY A 214 9.02 -0.68 12.53
N PRO A 215 9.62 -1.84 12.82
CA PRO A 215 10.66 -2.47 12.00
C PRO A 215 10.16 -3.06 10.65
N ALA A 216 8.92 -2.77 10.23
CA ALA A 216 8.20 -3.40 9.11
C ALA A 216 7.96 -4.92 9.23
N TYR A 217 8.55 -5.62 10.20
CA TYR A 217 8.21 -6.99 10.56
C TYR A 217 8.61 -7.34 12.00
N ALA A 218 7.94 -8.33 12.57
CA ALA A 218 8.30 -8.92 13.84
C ALA A 218 8.26 -10.44 13.73
N ALA A 219 9.30 -11.11 14.23
CA ALA A 219 9.42 -12.55 14.12
C ALA A 219 9.97 -13.17 15.41
N SER A 220 9.63 -14.44 15.62
CA SER A 220 10.27 -15.33 16.59
C SER A 220 10.36 -16.71 15.95
N ASP A 221 11.58 -17.21 15.80
CA ASP A 221 11.88 -18.53 15.24
C ASP A 221 11.72 -19.64 16.29
N ASP A 222 11.74 -19.30 17.58
CA ASP A 222 11.47 -20.20 18.69
C ASP A 222 10.72 -19.49 19.84
N LEU A 223 9.40 -19.64 19.84
CA LEU A 223 8.51 -19.09 20.86
C LEU A 223 8.77 -19.62 22.26
N ALA A 224 9.45 -20.76 22.43
CA ALA A 224 9.80 -21.26 23.76
C ALA A 224 10.84 -20.36 24.46
N THR A 225 11.60 -19.57 23.69
CA THR A 225 12.61 -18.63 24.20
C THR A 225 12.16 -17.17 24.12
N GLU A 226 10.96 -16.91 23.60
CA GLU A 226 10.46 -15.56 23.36
C GLU A 226 9.96 -14.89 24.64
N VAL A 227 10.45 -13.68 24.88
CA VAL A 227 10.16 -12.91 26.11
C VAL A 227 9.38 -11.62 25.85
N ARG A 228 9.35 -11.11 24.60
CA ARG A 228 8.70 -9.85 24.24
C ARG A 228 7.18 -9.94 24.32
N TRP A 229 6.61 -11.11 24.06
CA TRP A 229 5.16 -11.31 23.95
C TRP A 229 4.63 -12.44 24.87
N PRO A 230 4.76 -12.32 26.20
CA PRO A 230 4.49 -13.44 27.13
C PRO A 230 3.08 -14.03 27.04
N HIS A 231 2.05 -13.18 26.90
CA HIS A 231 0.67 -13.64 26.73
C HIS A 231 0.42 -14.33 25.37
N PHE A 232 1.11 -13.88 24.32
CA PHE A 232 1.02 -14.49 23.00
C PHE A 232 1.70 -15.86 22.99
N VAL A 233 2.90 -15.96 23.55
CA VAL A 233 3.65 -17.23 23.69
C VAL A 233 2.81 -18.29 24.41
N LYS A 234 2.17 -17.91 25.52
CA LYS A 234 1.28 -18.83 26.26
C LYS A 234 0.14 -19.35 25.39
N ALA A 235 -0.53 -18.49 24.62
CA ALA A 235 -1.62 -18.89 23.75
C ALA A 235 -1.14 -19.70 22.53
N ALA A 236 0.02 -19.37 21.98
CA ALA A 236 0.63 -20.11 20.88
C ALA A 236 0.97 -21.55 21.28
N ALA A 237 1.46 -21.75 22.51
CA ALA A 237 1.76 -23.06 23.07
C ALA A 237 0.52 -23.97 23.20
N GLU A 238 -0.66 -23.41 23.52
CA GLU A 238 -1.93 -24.15 23.57
C GLU A 238 -2.37 -24.69 22.20
N HIS A 239 -1.78 -24.18 21.12
CA HIS A 239 -2.09 -24.53 19.73
C HIS A 239 -0.89 -25.09 18.96
N GLU A 240 0.16 -25.53 19.66
CA GLU A 240 1.37 -26.14 19.08
C GLU A 240 2.09 -25.21 18.08
N VAL A 241 1.86 -23.90 18.15
CA VAL A 241 2.57 -22.91 17.33
C VAL A 241 3.89 -22.57 18.02
N THR A 242 4.98 -22.74 17.30
CA THR A 242 6.35 -22.64 17.83
C THR A 242 7.16 -21.52 17.18
N ALA A 243 6.75 -21.02 16.03
CA ALA A 243 7.37 -19.87 15.38
C ALA A 243 6.31 -18.95 14.75
N VAL A 244 6.64 -17.67 14.62
CA VAL A 244 5.77 -16.65 14.05
C VAL A 244 6.57 -15.63 13.26
N LEU A 245 5.98 -15.17 12.16
CA LEU A 245 6.43 -14.03 11.38
C LEU A 245 5.22 -13.16 11.04
N SER A 246 5.27 -11.91 11.48
CA SER A 246 4.32 -10.88 11.09
C SER A 246 5.04 -9.83 10.26
N THR A 247 4.51 -9.52 9.09
CA THR A 247 5.04 -8.46 8.22
C THR A 247 4.03 -7.35 8.08
N ASP A 248 4.51 -6.13 8.00
CA ASP A 248 3.70 -4.96 7.78
C ASP A 248 2.94 -5.02 6.44
N LEU A 249 1.67 -4.59 6.43
CA LEU A 249 0.84 -4.40 5.24
C LEU A 249 0.45 -2.93 5.02
N HIS A 250 1.11 -1.97 5.67
CA HIS A 250 0.76 -0.56 5.53
C HIS A 250 0.85 -0.08 4.08
N THR A 251 -0.25 0.52 3.63
CA THR A 251 -0.30 1.25 2.37
C THR A 251 0.01 2.72 2.63
N HIS A 252 0.96 3.27 1.88
CA HIS A 252 1.28 4.70 1.91
C HIS A 252 0.43 5.40 0.84
N GLY A 253 -0.44 6.34 1.25
CA GLY A 253 -1.31 7.08 0.33
C GLY A 253 -2.60 7.60 0.97
N PRO A 254 -3.48 8.26 0.19
CA PRO A 254 -4.70 8.89 0.69
C PRO A 254 -5.72 7.91 1.28
N VAL A 255 -5.58 6.61 0.96
CA VAL A 255 -6.34 5.53 1.59
C VAL A 255 -5.36 4.57 2.25
N ALA A 256 -4.89 4.97 3.44
CA ALA A 256 -4.00 4.16 4.25
C ALA A 256 -4.79 3.01 4.90
N VAL A 257 -4.41 1.78 4.57
CA VAL A 257 -4.86 0.57 5.22
C VAL A 257 -3.67 0.06 6.04
N GLY A 258 -3.81 0.10 7.36
CA GLY A 258 -2.81 -0.43 8.28
C GLY A 258 -3.12 -1.87 8.65
N GLY A 259 -2.09 -2.70 8.80
CA GLY A 259 -2.30 -4.12 9.08
C GLY A 259 -1.02 -4.93 9.11
N ALA A 260 -1.17 -6.25 9.19
CA ALA A 260 -0.08 -7.19 9.11
C ALA A 260 -0.50 -8.48 8.40
N LEU A 261 0.41 -9.10 7.67
CA LEU A 261 0.32 -10.48 7.22
C LEU A 261 1.01 -11.35 8.28
N ASN A 262 0.27 -12.30 8.86
CA ASN A 262 0.76 -13.14 9.93
C ASN A 262 0.93 -14.57 9.43
N ILE A 263 2.11 -15.14 9.68
CA ILE A 263 2.49 -16.50 9.31
C ILE A 263 2.94 -17.22 10.58
N TYR A 264 2.39 -18.41 10.79
CA TYR A 264 2.67 -19.23 11.97
C TYR A 264 3.17 -20.60 11.52
N SER A 265 4.15 -21.12 12.26
CA SER A 265 4.67 -22.46 12.07
C SER A 265 4.55 -23.28 13.35
N THR A 266 4.23 -24.56 13.18
CA THR A 266 4.22 -25.60 14.21
C THR A 266 5.58 -26.27 14.39
N LYS A 267 6.58 -25.85 13.58
CA LYS A 267 7.96 -26.31 13.66
C LYS A 267 8.83 -25.20 14.24
N ALA A 268 9.59 -25.51 15.29
CA ALA A 268 10.59 -24.59 15.80
C ALA A 268 11.65 -24.36 14.72
N ARG A 269 12.03 -23.09 14.52
CA ARG A 269 12.88 -22.64 13.41
C ARG A 269 12.33 -23.01 12.03
N GLY A 270 11.01 -23.17 11.94
CA GLY A 270 10.29 -23.51 10.71
C GLY A 270 10.07 -22.32 9.78
N LEU A 271 10.42 -21.10 10.20
CA LEU A 271 10.38 -19.87 9.38
C LEU A 271 11.80 -19.31 9.31
N ASP A 272 12.52 -19.68 8.27
CA ASP A 272 13.92 -19.26 8.08
C ASP A 272 14.04 -17.88 7.40
N ASP A 273 15.26 -17.49 7.05
CA ASP A 273 15.53 -16.23 6.36
C ASP A 273 14.91 -16.17 4.96
N HIS A 274 14.82 -17.31 4.27
CA HIS A 274 14.21 -17.39 2.94
C HIS A 274 12.70 -17.21 3.04
N ASP A 275 12.05 -17.90 3.99
CA ASP A 275 10.64 -17.74 4.32
C ASP A 275 10.31 -16.27 4.64
N ARG A 276 11.17 -15.63 5.44
CA ARG A 276 11.00 -14.22 5.80
C ARG A 276 11.09 -13.29 4.59
N HIS A 277 12.08 -13.48 3.72
CA HIS A 277 12.21 -12.67 2.52
C HIS A 277 11.02 -12.85 1.58
N ALA A 278 10.55 -14.09 1.39
CA ALA A 278 9.37 -14.39 0.59
C ALA A 278 8.10 -13.71 1.16
N ALA A 279 7.93 -13.77 2.48
CA ALA A 279 6.81 -13.13 3.17
C ALA A 279 6.84 -11.59 3.04
N LEU A 280 7.99 -10.94 3.27
CA LEU A 280 8.16 -9.48 3.13
C LEU A 280 7.87 -9.01 1.71
N LEU A 281 8.36 -9.75 0.73
CA LEU A 281 8.10 -9.47 -0.67
C LEU A 281 6.60 -9.60 -1.00
N LEU A 282 5.95 -10.67 -0.55
CA LEU A 282 4.51 -10.84 -0.73
C LEU A 282 3.73 -9.73 -0.04
N ALA A 283 4.11 -9.35 1.18
CA ALA A 283 3.47 -8.29 1.94
C ALA A 283 3.52 -6.95 1.21
N THR A 284 4.67 -6.63 0.57
CA THR A 284 4.83 -5.44 -0.26
C THR A 284 3.81 -5.41 -1.42
N HIS A 285 3.66 -6.54 -2.12
CA HIS A 285 2.71 -6.65 -3.24
C HIS A 285 1.26 -6.72 -2.77
N ALA A 286 1.00 -7.35 -1.63
CA ALA A 286 -0.30 -7.41 -0.99
C ALA A 286 -0.78 -6.02 -0.58
N ALA A 287 0.10 -5.20 0.01
CA ALA A 287 -0.19 -3.81 0.34
C ALA A 287 -0.56 -3.00 -0.92
N LEU A 288 0.23 -3.13 -2.00
CA LEU A 288 -0.07 -2.46 -3.28
C LEU A 288 -1.42 -2.91 -3.88
N ALA A 289 -1.69 -4.22 -3.89
CA ALA A 289 -2.95 -4.76 -4.39
C ALA A 289 -4.13 -4.28 -3.54
N LEU A 290 -3.99 -4.27 -2.21
CA LEU A 290 -5.01 -3.79 -1.29
C LEU A 290 -5.31 -2.31 -1.49
N ALA A 291 -4.28 -1.47 -1.60
CA ALA A 291 -4.43 -0.04 -1.91
C ALA A 291 -5.20 0.18 -3.22
N HIS A 292 -4.82 -0.57 -4.27
CA HIS A 292 -5.48 -0.50 -5.57
C HIS A 292 -6.96 -0.92 -5.48
N THR A 293 -7.24 -2.06 -4.84
CA THR A 293 -8.60 -2.58 -4.71
C THR A 293 -9.48 -1.63 -3.90
N VAL A 294 -9.00 -1.08 -2.79
CA VAL A 294 -9.76 -0.10 -1.99
C VAL A 294 -10.03 1.17 -2.81
N ALA A 295 -9.04 1.71 -3.51
CA ALA A 295 -9.23 2.89 -4.36
C ALA A 295 -10.24 2.62 -5.48
N THR A 296 -10.18 1.42 -6.07
CA THR A 296 -11.10 0.99 -7.13
C THR A 296 -12.53 0.85 -6.61
N GLU A 297 -12.75 0.18 -5.48
CA GLU A 297 -14.07 0.06 -4.85
C GLU A 297 -14.65 1.44 -4.51
N GLN A 298 -13.85 2.33 -3.92
CA GLN A 298 -14.29 3.70 -3.61
C GLN A 298 -14.66 4.50 -4.86
N ALA A 299 -13.86 4.41 -5.93
CA ALA A 299 -14.14 5.06 -7.20
C ALA A 299 -15.45 4.53 -7.83
N MET A 300 -15.67 3.21 -7.78
CA MET A 300 -16.91 2.59 -8.24
C MET A 300 -18.13 3.07 -7.44
N LEU A 301 -18.03 3.09 -6.10
CA LEU A 301 -19.11 3.59 -5.24
C LEU A 301 -19.40 5.06 -5.50
N HIS A 302 -18.36 5.88 -5.67
CA HIS A 302 -18.51 7.30 -5.99
C HIS A 302 -19.20 7.51 -7.34
N ASN A 303 -18.77 6.79 -8.38
CA ASN A 303 -19.35 6.85 -9.71
C ASN A 303 -20.83 6.40 -9.71
N GLN A 304 -21.18 5.33 -8.97
CA GLN A 304 -22.56 4.92 -8.76
C GLN A 304 -23.40 6.02 -8.09
N ASN A 305 -22.86 6.70 -7.08
CA ASN A 305 -23.56 7.80 -6.41
C ASN A 305 -23.78 8.99 -7.35
N LEU A 306 -22.80 9.35 -8.18
CA LEU A 306 -22.94 10.38 -9.21
C LEU A 306 -24.00 10.01 -10.25
N HIS A 307 -23.99 8.76 -10.74
CA HIS A 307 -25.01 8.28 -11.67
C HIS A 307 -26.41 8.37 -11.07
N ARG A 308 -26.62 7.88 -9.83
CA ARG A 308 -27.91 8.00 -9.14
C ARG A 308 -28.35 9.45 -8.95
N ALA A 309 -27.42 10.35 -8.63
CA ALA A 309 -27.71 11.77 -8.48
C ALA A 309 -28.11 12.42 -9.83
N SER A 310 -27.43 12.06 -10.92
CA SER A 310 -27.75 12.53 -12.27
C SER A 310 -29.14 12.04 -12.71
N GLU A 311 -29.43 10.74 -12.58
CA GLU A 311 -30.74 10.18 -12.90
C GLU A 311 -31.86 10.84 -12.08
N SER A 312 -31.60 11.10 -10.80
CA SER A 312 -32.55 11.79 -9.92
C SER A 312 -32.81 13.22 -10.39
N ARG A 313 -31.76 13.96 -10.77
CA ARG A 313 -31.89 15.32 -11.29
C ARG A 313 -32.66 15.37 -12.61
N ASP A 314 -32.41 14.41 -13.51
CA ASP A 314 -33.08 14.34 -14.81
C ASP A 314 -34.59 14.09 -14.65
N VAL A 315 -34.97 13.09 -13.83
CA VAL A 315 -36.39 12.77 -13.61
C VAL A 315 -37.12 13.87 -12.83
N ILE A 316 -36.46 14.52 -11.85
CA ILE A 316 -37.02 15.69 -11.17
C ILE A 316 -37.18 16.87 -12.14
N GLY A 317 -36.22 17.07 -13.04
CA GLY A 317 -36.30 18.08 -14.10
C GLY A 317 -37.49 17.87 -15.03
N GLN A 318 -37.74 16.62 -15.45
CA GLN A 318 -38.91 16.25 -16.25
C GLN A 318 -40.22 16.53 -15.50
N ALA A 319 -40.33 16.11 -14.24
CA ALA A 319 -41.50 16.36 -13.41
C ALA A 319 -41.77 17.86 -13.23
N LYS A 320 -40.73 18.65 -12.94
CA LYS A 320 -40.81 20.12 -12.89
C LYS A 320 -41.32 20.70 -14.21
N GLY A 321 -40.76 20.27 -15.35
CA GLY A 321 -41.19 20.71 -16.67
C GLY A 321 -42.65 20.42 -16.98
N ILE A 322 -43.14 19.24 -16.57
CA ILE A 322 -44.55 18.86 -16.68
C ILE A 322 -45.44 19.81 -15.85
N LEU A 323 -45.10 20.09 -14.59
CA LEU A 323 -45.86 21.01 -13.74
C LEU A 323 -45.84 22.45 -14.26
N MET A 324 -44.67 22.93 -14.71
CA MET A 324 -44.51 24.25 -15.32
C MET A 324 -45.42 24.41 -16.53
N ALA A 325 -45.41 23.44 -17.46
CA ALA A 325 -46.23 23.49 -18.66
C ALA A 325 -47.74 23.41 -18.37
N ARG A 326 -48.14 22.68 -17.33
CA ARG A 326 -49.55 22.44 -16.98
C ARG A 326 -50.19 23.59 -16.21
N GLN A 327 -49.47 24.13 -15.23
CA GLN A 327 -50.03 25.08 -14.26
C GLN A 327 -49.51 26.51 -14.45
N GLY A 328 -48.67 26.74 -15.47
CA GLY A 328 -48.09 28.07 -15.75
C GLY A 328 -47.17 28.57 -14.65
N MET A 329 -46.62 27.66 -13.85
CA MET A 329 -45.75 27.99 -12.72
C MET A 329 -44.28 28.05 -13.12
N THR A 330 -43.50 28.76 -12.32
CA THR A 330 -42.04 28.82 -12.42
C THR A 330 -41.39 27.50 -11.99
N ALA A 331 -40.11 27.33 -12.34
CA ALA A 331 -39.36 26.15 -11.95
C ALA A 331 -39.18 26.03 -10.42
N ASP A 332 -39.14 27.13 -9.69
CA ASP A 332 -38.98 27.11 -8.23
C ASP A 332 -40.30 26.70 -7.55
N GLU A 333 -41.42 27.27 -7.98
CA GLU A 333 -42.77 26.86 -7.53
C GLU A 333 -43.03 25.38 -7.80
N ALA A 334 -42.67 24.88 -8.99
CA ALA A 334 -42.82 23.46 -9.32
C ALA A 334 -41.98 22.55 -8.40
N PHE A 335 -40.78 22.98 -8.01
CA PHE A 335 -39.95 22.22 -7.08
C PHE A 335 -40.52 22.24 -5.66
N GLU A 336 -41.04 23.39 -5.20
CA GLU A 336 -41.72 23.49 -3.91
C GLU A 336 -42.94 22.56 -3.82
N VAL A 337 -43.76 22.50 -4.88
CA VAL A 337 -44.91 21.58 -4.94
C VAL A 337 -44.46 20.12 -4.84
N LEU A 338 -43.44 19.72 -5.61
CA LEU A 338 -42.89 18.37 -5.53
C LEU A 338 -42.32 18.05 -4.14
N SER A 339 -41.57 18.97 -3.54
CA SER A 339 -40.96 18.82 -2.22
C SER A 339 -42.02 18.68 -1.12
N HIS A 340 -43.00 19.58 -1.09
CA HIS A 340 -44.09 19.56 -0.12
C HIS A 340 -44.96 18.31 -0.26
N THR A 341 -45.23 17.88 -1.49
CA THR A 341 -46.02 16.67 -1.76
C THR A 341 -45.27 15.40 -1.36
N SER A 342 -43.96 15.33 -1.65
CA SER A 342 -43.07 14.25 -1.21
C SER A 342 -43.06 14.11 0.32
N GLN A 343 -42.97 15.24 1.04
CA GLN A 343 -43.01 15.27 2.51
C GLN A 343 -44.36 14.82 3.07
N ASN A 344 -45.47 15.33 2.52
CA ASN A 344 -46.81 14.99 2.99
C ASN A 344 -47.17 13.51 2.77
N LEU A 345 -46.70 12.93 1.67
CA LEU A 345 -46.91 11.52 1.34
C LEU A 345 -45.86 10.60 1.96
N ASN A 346 -44.81 11.16 2.58
CA ASN A 346 -43.66 10.43 3.12
C ASN A 346 -43.02 9.47 2.10
N ILE A 347 -42.89 9.91 0.85
CA ILE A 347 -42.22 9.19 -0.24
C ILE A 347 -41.02 10.00 -0.72
N LYS A 348 -40.01 9.33 -1.27
CA LYS A 348 -38.84 10.03 -1.79
C LYS A 348 -39.23 10.92 -2.98
N LEU A 349 -38.70 12.14 -3.01
CA LEU A 349 -38.95 13.13 -4.07
C LEU A 349 -38.71 12.57 -5.48
N VAL A 350 -37.65 11.78 -5.65
CA VAL A 350 -37.31 11.13 -6.94
C VAL A 350 -38.37 10.11 -7.38
N ASP A 351 -38.98 9.39 -6.43
CA ASP A 351 -40.02 8.41 -6.73
C ASP A 351 -41.33 9.12 -7.10
N LEU A 352 -41.67 10.19 -6.39
CA LEU A 352 -42.78 11.08 -6.75
C LEU A 352 -42.59 11.68 -8.14
N ALA A 353 -41.41 12.21 -8.42
CA ALA A 353 -41.07 12.77 -9.73
C ALA A 353 -41.16 11.71 -10.84
N ARG A 354 -40.73 10.48 -10.57
CA ARG A 354 -40.85 9.35 -11.50
C ARG A 354 -42.31 8.97 -11.76
N THR A 355 -43.16 8.94 -10.72
CA THR A 355 -44.60 8.72 -10.88
C THR A 355 -45.21 9.80 -11.76
N LEU A 356 -44.86 11.08 -11.55
CA LEU A 356 -45.36 12.17 -12.38
C LEU A 356 -44.83 12.12 -13.82
N ALA A 357 -43.55 11.78 -14.02
CA ALA A 357 -42.96 11.66 -15.34
C ALA A 357 -43.61 10.54 -16.18
N HIS A 358 -44.00 9.42 -15.54
CA HIS A 358 -44.69 8.31 -16.21
C HIS A 358 -46.21 8.47 -16.29
N HIS A 359 -46.81 9.16 -15.32
CA HIS A 359 -48.24 9.42 -15.25
C HIS A 359 -48.45 10.92 -15.06
N PRO A 360 -48.37 11.70 -16.15
CA PRO A 360 -48.40 13.15 -16.08
C PRO A 360 -49.61 13.73 -15.32
N ASP A 361 -50.75 13.03 -15.33
CA ASP A 361 -52.02 13.45 -14.70
C ASP A 361 -52.15 13.06 -13.21
N SER A 362 -51.16 12.39 -12.63
CA SER A 362 -51.24 11.82 -11.28
C SER A 362 -51.22 12.84 -10.13
N LEU A 363 -50.86 14.10 -10.40
CA LEU A 363 -50.79 15.19 -9.40
C LEU A 363 -51.92 16.22 -9.54
N ASP A 364 -53.03 15.87 -10.17
CA ASP A 364 -54.24 16.71 -10.21
C ASP A 364 -54.92 16.74 -8.82
N THR A 365 -54.26 17.38 -7.85
CA THR A 365 -54.92 17.91 -6.67
C THR A 365 -55.19 19.38 -6.95
N PRO A 366 -56.45 19.86 -6.89
CA PRO A 366 -56.78 21.24 -7.21
C PRO A 366 -56.02 22.17 -6.25
N VAL A 367 -55.17 23.03 -6.80
CA VAL A 367 -54.57 24.16 -6.09
C VAL A 367 -55.74 25.02 -5.58
N ARG A 368 -56.06 24.92 -4.28
CA ARG A 368 -57.01 25.85 -3.67
C ARG A 368 -56.38 27.23 -3.71
N PRO A 369 -57.06 28.25 -4.26
CA PRO A 369 -56.55 29.62 -4.20
C PRO A 369 -56.46 30.04 -2.74
N ARG A 370 -55.29 30.53 -2.32
CA ARG A 370 -55.11 31.20 -1.03
C ARG A 370 -56.02 32.43 -1.01
N ARG A 371 -56.91 32.49 -0.01
CA ARG A 371 -57.70 33.68 0.33
C ARG A 371 -56.92 34.59 1.24
#